data_AF-A0A7S4HHX6-F1
#
_entry.id   AF-A0A7S4HHX6-F1
#
_cell.length_a   1.000
_cell.length_b   1.000
_cell.length_c   1.000
_cell.angle_alpha   90.00
_cell.angle_beta   90.00
_cell.angle_gamma   90.00
#
_symmetry.space_group_name_H-M   'P 1'
#
loop_
_entity.id
_entity.type
_entity.pdbx_description
1 polymer ?
#
loop_
_entity_poly.entity_id
_entity_poly.type
_entity_poly.pdbx_seq_one_letter_code
_entity_poly.pdbx_strand_id
1 'polypeptide(L)'
;AAQGLDGRPYPWGTTKDAANFPNLTTGTTYGGPEPVGAHSPAGDSPFGVSDLVGNVWQYTDEFQDEHTRAVLLRGGSNYRPSGSSWYFPNQIELGTHNKYFLFSDGYERAATIGVRCVKDAA
;
A
#
# COMPACT_ATOMS: atom_id res chain seq x y z
N ALA A 1 -2.49 -12.51 -5.16
CA ALA A 1 -1.22 -12.28 -4.44
C ALA A 1 -1.43 -12.08 -2.95
N ALA A 2 -2.16 -11.04 -2.50
CA ALA A 2 -2.23 -10.75 -1.07
C ALA A 2 -3.27 -11.55 -0.27
N GLN A 3 -4.49 -11.69 -0.78
CA GLN A 3 -5.61 -12.27 -0.04
C GLN A 3 -5.71 -13.80 -0.11
N GLY A 4 -4.69 -14.50 -0.61
CA GLY A 4 -4.81 -15.92 -0.91
C GLY A 4 -5.98 -16.22 -1.86
N LEU A 5 -6.61 -17.38 -1.65
CA LEU A 5 -7.87 -17.79 -2.34
C LEU A 5 -9.10 -17.65 -1.42
N ASP A 6 -8.88 -17.19 -0.18
CA ASP A 6 -9.85 -17.21 0.91
C ASP A 6 -10.32 -15.81 1.33
N GLY A 7 -9.88 -14.75 0.63
CA GLY A 7 -10.40 -13.39 0.83
C GLY A 7 -9.98 -12.74 2.15
N ARG A 8 -8.88 -13.20 2.75
CA ARG A 8 -8.38 -12.71 4.05
C ARG A 8 -8.20 -11.18 4.10
N PRO A 9 -8.41 -10.55 5.26
CA PRO A 9 -8.23 -9.10 5.45
C PRO A 9 -6.75 -8.69 5.54
N TYR A 10 -5.84 -9.57 5.94
CA TYR A 10 -4.39 -9.31 6.00
C TYR A 10 -3.61 -10.40 5.27
N PRO A 11 -2.40 -10.15 4.74
CA PRO A 11 -1.63 -11.15 4.00
C PRO A 11 -1.45 -12.46 4.78
N TRP A 12 -1.11 -12.34 6.06
CA TRP A 12 -0.85 -13.48 6.95
C TRP A 12 -2.12 -14.16 7.49
N GLY A 13 -3.30 -13.51 7.46
CA GLY A 13 -4.53 -14.13 7.97
C GLY A 13 -5.65 -13.15 8.33
N THR A 14 -6.50 -13.56 9.27
CA THR A 14 -7.72 -12.84 9.66
C THR A 14 -7.53 -11.85 10.79
N THR A 15 -6.52 -12.07 11.64
CA THR A 15 -6.25 -11.22 12.80
C THR A 15 -5.11 -10.26 12.50
N LYS A 16 -5.31 -8.98 12.82
CA LYS A 16 -4.26 -7.97 12.73
C LYS A 16 -3.16 -8.29 13.74
N ASP A 17 -1.92 -8.35 13.27
CA ASP A 17 -0.73 -8.55 14.10
C ASP A 17 0.29 -7.46 13.79
N ALA A 18 0.64 -6.64 14.79
CA ALA A 18 1.57 -5.52 14.64
C ALA A 18 3.01 -5.98 14.35
N ALA A 19 3.37 -7.24 14.62
CA ALA A 19 4.68 -7.77 14.29
C ALA A 19 4.85 -8.06 12.79
N ASN A 20 3.76 -8.09 12.03
CA ASN A 20 3.72 -8.58 10.65
C ASN A 20 3.75 -7.47 9.57
N PHE A 21 3.84 -6.21 9.98
CA PHE A 21 3.91 -5.07 9.07
C PHE A 21 4.64 -3.89 9.73
N PRO A 22 5.14 -2.91 8.94
CA PRO A 22 5.90 -1.78 9.47
C PRO A 22 5.15 -0.96 10.52
N ASN A 23 5.91 -0.33 11.40
CA ASN A 23 5.34 0.54 12.42
C ASN A 23 4.66 1.76 11.78
N LEU A 24 3.39 1.98 12.10
CA LEU A 24 2.66 3.13 11.59
C LEU A 24 3.06 4.39 12.34
N THR A 25 3.53 5.38 11.61
CA THR A 25 4.00 6.67 12.12
C THR A 25 3.07 7.81 11.68
N THR A 26 3.05 8.87 12.48
CA THR A 26 2.31 10.10 12.19
C THR A 26 3.14 11.31 12.57
N GLY A 27 2.93 12.45 11.91
CA GLY A 27 3.67 13.68 12.17
C GLY A 27 3.87 14.51 10.92
N THR A 28 4.79 15.47 10.99
CA THR A 28 5.18 16.35 9.88
C THR A 28 6.42 15.89 9.13
N THR A 29 7.09 14.85 9.62
CA THR A 29 8.34 14.33 9.07
C THR A 29 8.15 12.88 8.65
N TYR A 30 8.46 12.57 7.39
CA TYR A 30 8.45 11.20 6.89
C TYR A 30 9.83 10.55 7.07
N GLY A 31 9.87 9.43 7.79
CA GLY A 31 11.10 8.66 8.06
C GLY A 31 11.53 7.73 6.94
N GLY A 32 10.73 7.57 5.89
CA GLY A 32 10.97 6.60 4.83
C GLY A 32 10.35 5.22 5.11
N PRO A 33 10.38 4.32 4.11
CA PRO A 33 9.96 2.94 4.27
C PRO A 33 10.94 2.14 5.14
N GLU A 34 10.45 1.08 5.77
CA GLU A 34 11.31 0.08 6.40
C GLU A 34 12.00 -0.79 5.33
N PRO A 35 13.15 -1.43 5.64
CA PRO A 35 13.84 -2.33 4.70
C PRO A 35 12.89 -3.41 4.15
N VAL A 36 13.02 -3.70 2.85
CA VAL A 36 12.23 -4.76 2.19
C VAL A 36 12.44 -6.09 2.90
N GLY A 37 11.35 -6.79 3.23
CA GLY A 37 11.39 -8.08 3.90
C GLY A 37 11.60 -8.02 5.42
N ALA A 38 11.57 -6.84 6.06
CA ALA A 38 11.77 -6.71 7.50
C ALA A 38 10.79 -7.55 8.36
N HIS A 39 9.63 -7.89 7.81
CA HIS A 39 8.58 -8.69 8.47
C HIS A 39 8.39 -10.09 7.87
N SER A 40 9.22 -10.49 6.89
CA SER A 40 9.17 -11.84 6.33
C SER A 40 9.78 -12.85 7.32
N PRO A 41 9.24 -14.07 7.47
CA PRO A 41 8.10 -14.63 6.73
C PRO A 41 6.73 -14.39 7.39
N ALA A 42 6.69 -13.85 8.60
CA ALA A 42 5.45 -13.77 9.38
C ALA A 42 4.40 -12.83 8.76
N GLY A 43 4.84 -11.79 8.06
CA GLY A 43 4.00 -10.85 7.31
C GLY A 43 3.66 -11.24 5.89
N ASP A 44 4.10 -12.41 5.43
CA ASP A 44 3.96 -12.80 4.04
C ASP A 44 2.55 -13.33 3.75
N SER A 45 2.14 -13.20 2.49
CA SER A 45 0.94 -13.89 1.97
C SER A 45 1.13 -15.42 1.89
N PRO A 46 0.06 -16.21 1.68
CA PRO A 46 0.17 -17.66 1.44
C PRO A 46 1.06 -18.05 0.25
N PHE A 47 1.33 -17.09 -0.64
CA PHE A 47 2.18 -17.28 -1.80
C PHE A 47 3.63 -16.80 -1.58
N GLY A 48 4.00 -16.46 -0.34
CA GLY A 48 5.35 -16.02 0.02
C GLY A 48 5.69 -14.59 -0.41
N VAL A 49 4.70 -13.78 -0.75
CA VAL A 49 4.93 -12.37 -1.12
C VAL A 49 4.96 -11.51 0.14
N SER A 50 6.10 -10.87 0.40
CA SER A 50 6.32 -9.92 1.50
C SER A 50 5.86 -8.50 1.17
N ASP A 51 5.75 -7.66 2.20
CA ASP A 51 5.55 -6.21 2.09
C ASP A 51 4.32 -5.84 1.25
N LEU A 52 3.24 -6.59 1.41
CA LEU A 52 1.97 -6.32 0.71
C LEU A 52 1.14 -5.23 1.37
N VAL A 53 1.43 -4.91 2.63
CA VAL A 53 0.74 -3.87 3.41
C VAL A 53 1.70 -3.05 4.25
N GLY A 54 1.35 -1.80 4.51
CA GLY A 54 1.91 -0.97 5.58
C GLY A 54 3.27 -0.34 5.34
N ASN A 55 3.99 -0.57 4.23
CA ASN A 55 5.28 0.06 3.96
C ASN A 55 5.13 1.31 3.08
N VAL A 56 4.74 1.10 1.83
CA VAL A 56 4.36 2.15 0.87
C VAL A 56 3.07 1.75 0.19
N TRP A 57 2.27 2.74 -0.20
CA TRP A 57 1.19 2.54 -1.15
C TRP A 57 1.73 1.97 -2.45
N GLN A 58 1.11 0.91 -2.95
CA GLN A 58 1.51 0.25 -4.19
C GLN A 58 0.64 0.75 -5.32
N TYR A 59 1.28 1.39 -6.30
CA TYR A 59 0.67 1.83 -7.54
C TYR A 59 0.21 0.61 -8.36
N THR A 60 -1.05 0.59 -8.77
CA THR A 60 -1.59 -0.50 -9.61
C THR A 60 -2.01 0.01 -10.98
N ASP A 61 -3.30 -0.07 -11.30
CA ASP A 61 -3.85 0.21 -12.60
C ASP A 61 -4.28 1.67 -12.68
N GLU A 62 -4.04 2.25 -13.86
CA GLU A 62 -4.55 3.55 -14.24
C GLU A 62 -5.93 3.40 -14.90
N PHE A 63 -6.84 4.27 -14.50
CA PHE A 63 -8.19 4.38 -15.04
C PHE A 63 -8.38 5.81 -15.55
N GLN A 64 -8.80 5.92 -16.81
CA GLN A 64 -9.05 7.19 -17.45
C GLN A 64 -10.42 7.21 -18.12
N ASP A 65 -11.19 8.27 -17.86
CA ASP A 65 -12.41 8.63 -18.56
C ASP A 65 -12.26 10.02 -19.20
N GLU A 66 -13.35 10.56 -19.78
CA GLU A 66 -13.35 11.86 -20.45
C GLU A 66 -12.94 13.03 -19.54
N HIS A 67 -13.12 12.90 -18.22
CA HIS A 67 -12.96 13.99 -17.26
C HIS A 67 -11.93 13.70 -16.16
N THR A 68 -11.54 12.43 -16.00
CA THR A 68 -10.79 11.97 -14.83
C THR A 68 -9.70 11.00 -15.24
N ARG A 69 -8.53 11.17 -14.64
CA ARG A 69 -7.43 10.21 -14.67
C ARG A 69 -7.04 9.87 -13.24
N ALA A 70 -7.02 8.59 -12.90
CA ALA A 70 -6.74 8.16 -11.53
C ALA A 70 -6.10 6.79 -11.48
N VAL A 71 -5.41 6.50 -10.39
CA VAL A 71 -4.82 5.19 -10.11
C VAL A 71 -5.37 4.66 -8.80
N LEU A 72 -5.51 3.34 -8.73
CA LEU A 72 -5.78 2.66 -7.48
C LEU A 72 -4.47 2.39 -6.72
N LEU A 73 -4.44 2.84 -5.48
CA LEU A 73 -3.37 2.57 -4.53
C LEU A 73 -3.83 1.51 -3.55
N ARG A 74 -2.98 0.51 -3.29
CA ARG A 74 -3.27 -0.56 -2.33
C ARG A 74 -2.15 -0.74 -1.31
N GLY A 75 -2.44 -1.47 -0.24
CA GLY A 75 -1.46 -1.87 0.78
C GLY A 75 -1.25 -0.88 1.93
N GLY A 76 -1.38 0.42 1.70
CA GLY A 76 -1.10 1.42 2.74
C GLY A 76 0.39 1.72 2.91
N SER A 77 0.69 2.90 3.44
CA SER A 77 2.07 3.28 3.81
C SER A 77 2.30 3.12 5.31
N ASN A 78 3.55 3.24 5.74
CA ASN A 78 3.91 3.29 7.17
C ASN A 78 3.76 4.69 7.78
N TYR A 79 3.28 5.68 7.00
CA TYR A 79 3.27 7.07 7.41
C TYR A 79 1.97 7.77 7.05
N ARG A 80 1.34 8.38 8.06
CA ARG A 80 0.19 9.26 7.90
C ARG A 80 0.57 10.70 8.28
N PRO A 81 0.58 11.66 7.35
CA PRO A 81 0.85 13.05 7.69
C PRO A 81 -0.19 13.59 8.69
N SER A 82 0.26 14.40 9.65
CA SER A 82 -0.58 15.09 10.62
C SER A 82 -0.86 16.54 10.20
N GLY A 83 -1.86 17.17 10.83
CA GLY A 83 -2.15 18.60 10.66
C GLY A 83 -3.28 18.93 9.69
N SER A 84 -3.82 17.97 8.94
CA SER A 84 -5.04 18.19 8.16
C SER A 84 -5.83 16.90 7.91
N SER A 85 -7.15 17.00 7.93
CA SER A 85 -8.07 15.88 7.62
C SER A 85 -8.19 15.60 6.12
N TRP A 86 -7.69 16.49 5.25
CA TRP A 86 -7.72 16.32 3.79
C TRP A 86 -6.77 15.24 3.28
N TYR A 87 -5.75 14.87 4.06
CA TYR A 87 -4.85 13.78 3.69
C TYR A 87 -5.55 12.43 3.79
N PHE A 88 -5.29 11.57 2.82
CA PHE A 88 -5.92 10.27 2.73
C PHE A 88 -5.77 9.46 4.02
N PRO A 89 -6.84 8.78 4.47
CA PRO A 89 -6.74 7.84 5.56
C PRO A 89 -5.80 6.70 5.17
N ASN A 90 -4.98 6.28 6.11
CA ASN A 90 -4.09 5.15 5.94
C ASN A 90 -4.81 3.86 6.37
N GLN A 91 -4.66 2.79 5.59
CA GLN A 91 -5.25 1.49 5.86
C GLN A 91 -4.34 0.37 5.39
N ILE A 92 -4.31 -0.72 6.17
CA ILE A 92 -3.49 -1.92 5.89
C ILE A 92 -4.35 -3.14 5.58
N GLU A 93 -5.67 -3.00 5.60
CA GLU A 93 -6.59 -4.10 5.29
C GLU A 93 -6.73 -4.25 3.77
N LEU A 94 -6.58 -5.48 3.26
CA LEU A 94 -6.49 -5.79 1.83
C LEU A 94 -7.76 -5.47 1.03
N GLY A 95 -8.92 -5.42 1.70
CA GLY A 95 -10.20 -5.01 1.11
C GLY A 95 -10.29 -3.51 0.83
N THR A 96 -9.35 -2.71 1.35
CA THR A 96 -9.33 -1.27 1.18
C THR A 96 -8.40 -0.85 0.05
N HIS A 97 -8.70 0.30 -0.56
CA HIS A 97 -7.90 0.92 -1.59
C HIS A 97 -8.13 2.44 -1.55
N ASN A 98 -7.19 3.20 -2.08
CA ASN A 98 -7.32 4.63 -2.28
C ASN A 98 -7.33 4.98 -3.76
N LYS A 99 -8.08 6.03 -4.12
CA LYS A 99 -8.09 6.59 -5.47
C LYS A 99 -7.19 7.83 -5.51
N TYR A 100 -6.12 7.75 -6.28
CA TYR A 100 -5.17 8.84 -6.46
C TYR A 100 -5.42 9.52 -7.81
N PHE A 101 -5.91 10.76 -7.78
CA PHE A 101 -6.18 11.53 -8.99
C PHE A 101 -4.88 12.10 -9.56
N LEU A 102 -4.69 11.94 -10.86
CA LEU A 102 -3.55 12.45 -11.60
C LEU A 102 -3.96 13.74 -12.31
N PHE A 103 -3.21 14.81 -12.07
CA PHE A 103 -3.40 16.13 -12.66
C PHE A 103 -2.53 16.33 -13.92
N SER A 104 -1.34 15.75 -13.96
CA SER A 104 -0.41 15.83 -15.10
C SER A 104 0.49 14.57 -15.16
N ASP A 105 1.59 14.62 -15.91
CA ASP A 105 2.63 13.58 -15.87
C ASP A 105 3.80 13.93 -14.94
N GLY A 106 3.92 15.21 -14.54
CA GLY A 106 5.08 15.71 -13.80
C GLY A 106 4.84 15.99 -12.32
N TYR A 107 3.58 15.97 -11.88
CA TYR A 107 3.16 16.41 -10.55
C TYR A 107 3.04 15.24 -9.57
N GLU A 108 2.88 14.03 -10.10
CA GLU A 108 2.42 12.84 -9.41
C GLU A 108 3.60 12.09 -8.80
N ARG A 109 4.12 12.64 -7.70
CA ARG A 109 5.19 12.01 -6.93
C ARG A 109 4.92 12.13 -5.44
N ALA A 110 5.02 11.01 -4.72
CA ALA A 110 4.92 10.98 -3.27
C ALA A 110 5.89 9.97 -2.71
N ALA A 111 6.63 10.35 -1.66
CA ALA A 111 7.60 9.47 -1.03
C ALA A 111 6.97 8.21 -0.38
N THR A 112 5.65 8.23 -0.16
CA THR A 112 4.86 7.12 0.40
C THR A 112 4.23 6.21 -0.66
N ILE A 113 4.45 6.48 -1.95
CA ILE A 113 3.95 5.66 -3.06
C ILE A 113 5.14 4.98 -3.75
N GLY A 114 5.04 3.68 -3.96
CA GLY A 114 6.01 2.86 -4.68
C GLY A 114 5.34 1.95 -5.70
N VAL A 115 6.14 1.08 -6.31
CA VAL A 115 5.71 0.16 -7.38
C VAL A 115 6.13 -1.27 -7.06
N ARG A 116 5.35 -2.22 -7.58
CA ARG A 116 5.71 -3.63 -7.61
C ARG A 116 5.56 -4.12 -9.05
N CYS A 117 6.63 -4.67 -9.61
CA CYS A 117 6.58 -5.26 -10.93
C CYS A 117 5.91 -6.63 -10.89
N VAL A 118 5.18 -6.95 -11.96
CA VAL A 118 4.59 -8.26 -12.20
C VAL A 118 5.01 -8.75 -13.58
N LYS A 119 4.90 -10.06 -13.79
CA LYS A 119 5.16 -10.72 -15.06
C LYS A 119 4.11 -11.79 -15.27
N ASP A 120 3.64 -11.94 -16.51
CA ASP A 120 2.74 -13.02 -16.89
C ASP A 120 3.39 -14.39 -16.66
N ALA A 121 2.57 -15.34 -16.22
CA ALA A 121 2.95 -16.75 -16.16
C ALA A 121 3.00 -17.32 -17.59
N ALA A 122 3.89 -18.30 -17.80
CA ALA A 122 4.03 -18.99 -19.08
C ALA A 122 2.87 -19.95 -19.35
#